data_AF-A0A7W1KB36-F1
#
_entry.id   AF-A0A7W1KB36-F1
#
_cell.length_a   1.000
_cell.length_b   1.000
_cell.length_c   1.000
_cell.angle_alpha   90.00
_cell.angle_beta   90.00
_cell.angle_gamma   90.00
#
_symmetry.space_group_name_H-M   'P 1'
#
loop_
_entity.id
_entity.type
_entity.pdbx_description
1 polymer ?
#
loop_
_entity_poly.entity_id
_entity_poly.type
_entity_poly.pdbx_seq_one_letter_code
_entity_poly.pdbx_strand_id
1 'polypeptide(L)'
;MHTCADIRHRDEGFTLVELLVGITVSMIVLLATLTSLDMFSSNAAQQTRITDANDQVRFVMDSTVTDLRGASVILNAGATDLAYSVPASSTTSRVERLCVASDQLYGSSTVVTGAPTAPTAACSTGTKIATLKTTANTAFTYDGASASATPALVKNVGLTFSLDASQAGRTAISTLRASAARRSAGTLPVGPGDIVPVCNASGALLTLSVSAADAASLGPLTVTYATSGGVSLGTTTGTSLQIAAGITSVVATVTNALGATNTISKDVECD
;
A
#
# COMPACT_ATOMS: atom_id res chain seq x y z
N MET A 1 -83.03 -29.40 -33.01
CA MET A 1 -81.96 -29.95 -33.87
C MET A 1 -80.65 -29.86 -33.10
N HIS A 2 -80.24 -30.93 -32.43
CA HIS A 2 -78.97 -31.04 -31.73
C HIS A 2 -78.14 -32.12 -32.44
N THR A 3 -77.07 -31.71 -33.10
CA THR A 3 -76.02 -32.59 -33.61
C THR A 3 -75.09 -32.93 -32.45
N CYS A 4 -75.25 -34.14 -31.91
CA CYS A 4 -74.30 -34.72 -30.97
C CYS A 4 -73.14 -35.32 -31.79
N ALA A 5 -71.95 -34.72 -31.67
CA ALA A 5 -70.74 -35.25 -32.29
C ALA A 5 -70.20 -36.41 -31.43
N ASP A 6 -70.32 -37.64 -31.93
CA ASP A 6 -69.73 -38.85 -31.36
C ASP A 6 -68.20 -38.79 -31.55
N ILE A 7 -67.49 -38.35 -30.51
CA ILE A 7 -66.03 -38.43 -30.42
C ILE A 7 -65.69 -39.82 -29.87
N ARG A 8 -65.62 -40.82 -30.75
CA ARG A 8 -64.98 -42.10 -30.42
C ARG A 8 -63.47 -41.90 -30.39
N HIS A 9 -62.92 -41.68 -29.20
CA HIS A 9 -61.49 -41.88 -28.97
C HIS A 9 -61.15 -43.34 -29.26
N ARG A 10 -60.29 -43.57 -30.26
CA ARG A 10 -59.65 -44.87 -30.44
C ARG A 10 -58.63 -45.03 -29.33
N ASP A 11 -58.89 -45.94 -28.41
CA ASP A 11 -57.91 -46.43 -27.43
C ASP A 11 -56.90 -47.33 -28.16
N GLU A 12 -56.04 -46.73 -28.99
CA GLU A 12 -54.86 -47.41 -29.53
C GLU A 12 -53.84 -47.51 -28.38
N GLY A 13 -53.77 -48.70 -27.77
CA GLY A 13 -52.82 -48.99 -26.69
C GLY A 13 -51.37 -48.81 -27.16
N PHE A 14 -50.56 -48.19 -26.31
CA PHE A 14 -49.14 -47.93 -26.57
C PHE A 14 -48.39 -49.23 -26.92
N THR A 15 -47.65 -49.24 -28.03
CA THR A 15 -46.85 -50.39 -28.40
C THR A 15 -45.60 -50.48 -27.50
N LEU A 16 -45.11 -51.69 -27.21
CA LEU A 16 -43.93 -51.91 -26.38
C LEU A 16 -42.69 -51.17 -26.90
N VAL A 17 -42.59 -51.04 -28.23
CA VAL A 17 -41.50 -50.30 -28.90
C VAL A 17 -41.56 -48.81 -28.58
N GLU A 18 -42.74 -48.19 -28.59
CA GLU A 18 -42.89 -46.76 -28.26
C GLU A 18 -42.53 -46.49 -26.79
N LEU A 19 -42.88 -47.41 -25.87
CA LEU A 19 -42.48 -47.30 -24.46
C LEU A 19 -40.96 -47.37 -24.31
N LEU A 20 -40.30 -48.29 -25.02
CA LEU A 20 -38.85 -48.44 -24.95
C LEU A 20 -38.11 -47.23 -25.53
N VAL A 21 -38.59 -46.69 -26.66
CA VAL A 21 -38.06 -45.44 -27.23
C VAL A 21 -38.26 -44.27 -26.26
N GLY A 22 -39.44 -44.14 -25.65
CA GLY A 22 -39.72 -43.10 -24.64
C GLY A 22 -38.73 -43.12 -23.48
N ILE A 23 -38.49 -44.30 -22.89
CA ILE A 23 -37.51 -44.46 -21.79
C ILE A 23 -36.10 -44.09 -22.24
N THR A 24 -35.65 -44.52 -23.42
CA THR A 24 -34.30 -44.18 -23.92
C THR A 24 -34.13 -42.69 -24.16
N VAL A 25 -35.11 -42.01 -24.77
CA VAL A 25 -35.08 -40.56 -24.98
C VAL A 25 -35.06 -39.83 -23.64
N SER A 26 -35.91 -40.23 -22.68
CA SER A 26 -35.90 -39.65 -21.33
C SER A 26 -34.56 -39.85 -20.62
N MET A 27 -33.91 -41.00 -20.77
CA MET A 27 -32.61 -41.28 -20.17
C MET A 27 -31.49 -40.40 -20.78
N ILE A 28 -31.48 -40.22 -22.10
CA ILE A 28 -30.51 -39.35 -22.77
C ILE A 28 -30.69 -37.89 -22.33
N VAL A 29 -31.95 -37.42 -22.27
CA VAL A 29 -32.25 -36.06 -21.79
C VAL A 29 -31.82 -35.90 -20.33
N LEU A 30 -32.07 -36.89 -19.48
CA LEU A 30 -31.66 -36.86 -18.07
C LEU A 30 -30.13 -36.84 -17.92
N LEU A 31 -29.39 -37.62 -18.70
CA LEU A 31 -27.92 -37.58 -18.68
C LEU A 31 -27.37 -36.24 -19.17
N ALA A 32 -27.97 -35.67 -20.22
CA ALA A 32 -27.58 -34.36 -20.73
C ALA A 32 -27.85 -33.24 -19.70
N THR A 33 -28.98 -33.29 -18.99
CA THR A 33 -29.31 -32.30 -17.95
C THR A 33 -28.43 -32.46 -16.71
N LEU A 34 -28.14 -33.68 -16.27
CA LEU A 34 -27.19 -33.93 -15.16
C LEU A 34 -25.79 -33.41 -15.50
N THR A 35 -25.28 -33.72 -16.70
CA THR A 35 -23.97 -33.24 -17.14
C THR A 35 -23.92 -31.70 -17.21
N SER A 36 -25.00 -31.08 -17.68
CA SER A 36 -25.11 -29.61 -17.71
C SER A 36 -25.16 -29.02 -16.30
N LEU A 37 -25.87 -29.66 -15.37
CA LEU A 37 -25.97 -29.24 -13.98
C LEU A 37 -24.61 -29.34 -13.26
N ASP A 38 -23.84 -30.40 -13.51
CA ASP A 38 -22.48 -30.55 -12.99
C ASP A 38 -21.54 -29.46 -13.54
N MET A 39 -21.67 -29.12 -14.82
CA MET A 39 -20.96 -27.98 -15.41
C MET A 39 -21.36 -26.65 -14.78
N PHE A 40 -22.66 -26.41 -14.53
CA PHE A 40 -23.10 -25.18 -13.87
C PHE A 40 -22.64 -25.10 -12.41
N SER A 41 -22.72 -26.20 -11.67
CA SER A 41 -22.29 -26.28 -10.26
C SER A 41 -20.79 -26.05 -10.10
N SER A 42 -19.97 -26.69 -10.95
CA SER A 42 -18.52 -26.48 -10.95
C SER A 42 -18.14 -25.05 -11.36
N ASN A 43 -18.82 -24.47 -12.35
CA ASN A 43 -18.61 -23.08 -12.75
C ASN A 43 -19.02 -22.09 -11.65
N ALA A 44 -20.12 -22.33 -10.94
CA ALA A 44 -20.56 -21.48 -9.83
C ALA A 44 -19.54 -21.49 -8.68
N ALA A 45 -19.12 -22.68 -8.24
CA ALA A 45 -18.09 -22.82 -7.20
C ALA A 45 -16.75 -22.18 -7.63
N GLN A 46 -16.42 -22.21 -8.93
CA GLN A 46 -15.24 -21.55 -9.47
C GLN A 46 -15.36 -20.03 -9.40
N GLN A 47 -16.49 -19.47 -9.85
CA GLN A 47 -16.71 -18.02 -9.79
C GLN A 47 -16.65 -17.51 -8.35
N THR A 48 -17.20 -18.25 -7.38
CA THR A 48 -17.08 -17.91 -5.95
C THR A 48 -15.63 -17.82 -5.51
N ARG A 49 -14.78 -18.83 -5.80
CA ARG A 49 -13.35 -18.79 -5.41
C ARG A 49 -12.58 -17.63 -6.03
N ILE A 50 -12.89 -17.28 -7.28
CA ILE A 50 -12.24 -16.16 -7.98
C ILE A 50 -12.67 -14.84 -7.35
N THR A 51 -13.96 -14.69 -7.05
CA THR A 51 -14.49 -13.52 -6.36
C THR A 51 -13.86 -13.37 -4.97
N ASP A 52 -13.83 -14.44 -4.16
CA ASP A 52 -13.25 -14.43 -2.82
C ASP A 52 -11.75 -14.05 -2.84
N ALA A 53 -10.98 -14.61 -3.79
CA ALA A 53 -9.56 -14.28 -3.93
C ALA A 53 -9.34 -12.81 -4.37
N ASN A 54 -10.16 -12.29 -5.27
CA ASN A 54 -10.11 -10.88 -5.66
C ASN A 54 -10.48 -9.96 -4.48
N ASP A 55 -11.50 -10.32 -3.71
CA ASP A 55 -11.96 -9.55 -2.56
C ASP A 55 -10.90 -9.52 -1.45
N GLN A 56 -10.22 -10.64 -1.20
CA GLN A 56 -9.12 -10.70 -0.23
C GLN A 56 -7.95 -9.78 -0.64
N VAL A 57 -7.56 -9.78 -1.91
CA VAL A 57 -6.46 -8.93 -2.39
C VAL A 57 -6.87 -7.47 -2.43
N ARG A 58 -8.12 -7.18 -2.78
CA ARG A 58 -8.68 -5.82 -2.73
C ARG A 58 -8.67 -5.27 -1.30
N PHE A 59 -9.11 -6.07 -0.32
CA PHE A 59 -9.06 -5.70 1.09
C PHE A 59 -7.62 -5.37 1.53
N VAL A 60 -6.66 -6.21 1.16
CA VAL A 60 -5.24 -6.00 1.45
C VAL A 60 -4.72 -4.72 0.79
N MET A 61 -5.04 -4.49 -0.49
CA MET A 61 -4.66 -3.26 -1.19
C MET A 61 -5.25 -2.02 -0.54
N ASP A 62 -6.54 -2.03 -0.19
CA ASP A 62 -7.22 -0.89 0.43
C ASP A 62 -6.65 -0.59 1.83
N SER A 63 -6.39 -1.63 2.62
CA SER A 63 -5.69 -1.50 3.91
C SER A 63 -4.27 -0.95 3.74
N THR A 64 -3.52 -1.48 2.77
CA THR A 64 -2.14 -1.04 2.50
C THR A 64 -2.09 0.41 2.02
N VAL A 65 -3.01 0.85 1.15
CA VAL A 65 -3.09 2.25 0.71
C VAL A 65 -3.43 3.17 1.88
N THR A 66 -4.35 2.75 2.75
CA THR A 66 -4.72 3.52 3.94
C THR A 66 -3.53 3.68 4.88
N ASP A 67 -2.82 2.58 5.15
CA ASP A 67 -1.64 2.56 5.99
C ASP A 67 -0.48 3.37 5.37
N LEU A 68 -0.23 3.26 4.06
CA LEU A 68 0.80 4.03 3.35
C LEU A 68 0.54 5.55 3.40
N ARG A 69 -0.74 5.97 3.39
CA ARG A 69 -1.10 7.39 3.57
C ARG A 69 -0.76 7.89 4.98
N GLY A 70 -0.82 7.01 5.98
CA GLY A 70 -0.44 7.28 7.38
C GLY A 70 1.01 6.90 7.72
N ALA A 71 1.78 6.37 6.77
CA ALA A 71 3.11 5.84 7.03
C ALA A 71 4.11 6.96 7.33
N SER A 72 4.76 6.87 8.50
CA SER A 72 5.77 7.84 8.95
C SER A 72 7.08 7.68 8.17
N VAL A 73 7.47 6.45 7.85
CA VAL A 73 8.71 6.17 7.11
C VAL A 73 8.58 4.93 6.23
N ILE A 74 9.23 4.94 5.07
CA ILE A 74 9.47 3.74 4.26
C ILE A 74 10.81 3.18 4.70
N LEU A 75 10.82 1.90 5.08
CA LEU A 75 11.99 1.20 5.61
C LEU A 75 12.69 0.40 4.51
N ASN A 76 11.90 -0.20 3.61
CA ASN A 76 12.39 -0.89 2.43
C ASN A 76 11.51 -0.54 1.22
N ALA A 77 12.14 -0.28 0.09
CA ALA A 77 11.50 0.11 -1.16
C ALA A 77 12.08 -0.69 -2.33
N GLY A 78 11.97 -2.02 -2.25
CA GLY A 78 12.40 -2.94 -3.29
C GLY A 78 11.29 -3.27 -4.28
N ALA A 79 11.66 -3.65 -5.51
CA ALA A 79 10.70 -4.00 -6.56
C ALA A 79 9.69 -5.11 -6.15
N THR A 80 10.09 -6.00 -5.25
CA THR A 80 9.27 -7.10 -4.71
C THR A 80 9.15 -7.07 -3.18
N ASP A 81 9.61 -6.01 -2.52
CA ASP A 81 9.58 -5.92 -1.05
C ASP A 81 9.35 -4.48 -0.61
N LEU A 82 8.20 -4.24 -0.02
CA LEU A 82 7.79 -2.96 0.53
C LEU A 82 7.65 -3.13 2.04
N ALA A 83 8.45 -2.38 2.80
CA ALA A 83 8.30 -2.28 4.25
C ALA A 83 8.14 -0.82 4.66
N TYR A 84 7.17 -0.54 5.52
CA TYR A 84 6.89 0.80 5.99
C TYR A 84 6.43 0.77 7.45
N SER A 85 6.57 1.91 8.12
CA SER A 85 6.17 2.07 9.51
C SER A 85 4.96 3.00 9.60
N VAL A 86 3.96 2.58 10.37
CA VAL A 86 2.76 3.38 10.69
C VAL A 86 2.77 3.65 12.19
N PRO A 87 2.56 4.90 12.65
CA PRO A 87 2.39 5.17 14.07
C PRO A 87 1.20 4.38 14.63
N ALA A 88 1.44 3.61 15.70
CA ALA A 88 0.38 2.87 16.40
C ALA A 88 -0.02 3.54 17.72
N SER A 89 0.94 4.19 18.37
CA SER A 89 0.74 5.03 19.56
C SER A 89 1.83 6.12 19.60
N SER A 90 1.91 6.90 20.69
CA SER A 90 2.96 7.89 20.89
C SER A 90 4.36 7.28 21.10
N THR A 91 4.46 6.01 21.48
CA THR A 91 5.74 5.34 21.78
C THR A 91 5.99 4.08 20.93
N THR A 92 4.99 3.63 20.19
CA THR A 92 5.07 2.41 19.38
C THR A 92 4.72 2.68 17.93
N SER A 93 5.45 2.01 17.04
CA SER A 93 5.12 1.96 15.62
C SER A 93 4.79 0.54 15.20
N ARG A 94 3.93 0.40 14.20
CA ARG A 94 3.64 -0.87 13.53
C ARG A 94 4.42 -0.90 12.22
N VAL A 95 5.34 -1.84 12.10
CA VAL A 95 6.08 -2.11 10.87
C VAL A 95 5.26 -3.11 10.06
N GLU A 96 4.77 -2.63 8.92
CA GLU A 96 4.11 -3.45 7.92
C GLU A 96 5.10 -3.80 6.82
N ARG A 97 4.99 -5.02 6.31
CA ARG A 97 5.74 -5.48 5.16
C ARG A 97 4.83 -6.25 4.23
N LEU A 98 4.87 -5.88 2.95
CA LEU A 98 4.33 -6.66 1.85
C LEU A 98 5.48 -7.06 0.95
N CYS A 99 5.58 -8.34 0.64
CA CYS A 99 6.66 -8.82 -0.21
C CYS A 99 6.17 -9.96 -1.11
N VAL A 100 6.84 -10.11 -2.24
CA VAL A 100 6.54 -11.14 -3.25
C VAL A 100 7.70 -12.11 -3.35
N ALA A 101 7.43 -13.38 -3.11
CA ALA A 101 8.40 -14.46 -3.25
C ALA A 101 7.74 -15.72 -3.83
N SER A 102 8.38 -16.35 -4.81
CA SER A 102 7.89 -17.58 -5.46
C SER A 102 6.41 -17.50 -5.88
N ASP A 103 6.04 -16.43 -6.59
CA ASP A 103 4.66 -16.17 -7.04
C ASP A 103 3.63 -16.06 -5.91
N GLN A 104 4.06 -15.72 -4.69
CA GLN A 104 3.17 -15.53 -3.56
C GLN A 104 3.37 -14.16 -2.94
N LEU A 105 2.25 -13.50 -2.63
CA LEU A 105 2.22 -12.28 -1.84
C LEU A 105 2.17 -12.67 -0.36
N TYR A 106 3.12 -12.18 0.41
CA TYR A 106 3.19 -12.34 1.86
C TYR A 106 3.00 -10.98 2.53
N GLY A 107 2.36 -11.00 3.70
CA GLY A 107 2.26 -9.86 4.58
C GLY A 107 2.77 -10.19 5.97
N SER A 108 3.41 -9.22 6.63
CA SER A 108 3.75 -9.32 8.05
C SER A 108 3.59 -7.98 8.72
N SER A 109 3.03 -7.99 9.93
CA SER A 109 2.85 -6.82 10.79
C SER A 109 3.58 -7.07 12.11
N THR A 110 4.41 -6.13 12.55
CA THR A 110 5.15 -6.23 13.82
C THR A 110 5.12 -4.90 14.54
N VAL A 111 4.71 -4.90 15.81
CA VAL A 111 4.75 -3.70 16.64
C VAL A 111 6.12 -3.58 17.29
N VAL A 112 6.72 -2.40 17.19
CA VAL A 112 8.05 -2.09 17.72
C VAL A 112 7.99 -0.87 18.64
N THR A 113 8.81 -0.90 19.68
CA THR A 113 9.11 0.25 20.54
C THR A 113 10.43 0.88 20.08
N GLY A 114 10.46 2.20 19.90
CA GLY A 114 11.63 2.93 19.42
C GLY A 114 11.68 3.09 17.91
N ALA A 115 12.88 3.31 17.36
CA ALA A 115 13.06 3.59 15.94
C ALA A 115 12.75 2.33 15.10
N PRO A 116 11.80 2.40 14.15
CA PRO A 116 11.48 1.26 13.29
C PRO A 116 12.68 0.93 12.40
N THR A 117 13.00 -0.35 12.28
CA THR A 117 14.09 -0.86 11.44
C THR A 117 13.53 -1.72 10.32
N ALA A 118 14.24 -1.76 9.19
CA ALA A 118 13.83 -2.59 8.06
C ALA A 118 13.82 -4.08 8.47
N PRO A 119 12.74 -4.83 8.17
CA PRO A 119 12.69 -6.26 8.44
C PRO A 119 13.81 -7.01 7.71
N THR A 120 14.52 -7.89 8.42
CA THR A 120 15.60 -8.72 7.87
C THR A 120 15.17 -10.16 7.58
N ALA A 121 14.03 -10.59 8.10
CA ALA A 121 13.50 -11.93 7.87
C ALA A 121 13.24 -12.20 6.38
N ALA A 122 13.27 -13.46 5.95
CA ALA A 122 12.91 -13.83 4.59
C ALA A 122 11.42 -13.51 4.33
N CYS A 123 11.06 -13.15 3.10
CA CYS A 123 9.68 -12.81 2.75
C CYS A 123 8.67 -13.92 3.11
N SER A 124 9.08 -15.18 2.91
CA SER A 124 8.27 -16.36 3.17
C SER A 124 7.96 -16.64 4.64
N THR A 125 8.54 -15.90 5.59
CA THR A 125 8.18 -16.03 7.02
C THR A 125 6.90 -15.26 7.36
N GLY A 126 6.42 -14.40 6.46
CA GLY A 126 5.14 -13.71 6.63
C GLY A 126 3.93 -14.63 6.41
N THR A 127 2.74 -14.11 6.66
CA THR A 127 1.49 -14.79 6.34
C THR A 127 1.25 -14.71 4.84
N LYS A 128 1.03 -15.87 4.19
CA LYS A 128 0.63 -15.92 2.79
C LYS A 128 -0.75 -15.26 2.62
N ILE A 129 -0.81 -14.27 1.74
CA ILE A 129 -2.03 -13.54 1.39
C ILE A 129 -2.65 -14.12 0.12
N ALA A 130 -1.87 -14.23 -0.95
CA ALA A 130 -2.38 -14.65 -2.26
C ALA A 130 -1.30 -15.34 -3.11
N THR A 131 -1.73 -16.10 -4.11
CA THR A 131 -0.88 -16.62 -5.19
C THR A 131 -1.04 -15.72 -6.43
N LEU A 132 0.07 -15.27 -7.00
CA LEU A 132 0.16 -14.37 -8.14
C LEU A 132 0.42 -15.16 -9.44
N LYS A 133 0.00 -14.61 -10.57
CA LYS A 133 0.07 -15.28 -11.89
C LYS A 133 1.40 -15.20 -12.57
N THR A 134 2.09 -14.10 -12.39
CA THR A 134 3.33 -13.86 -13.11
C THR A 134 4.20 -12.93 -12.29
N THR A 135 5.46 -13.31 -12.16
CA THR A 135 6.57 -12.43 -11.81
C THR A 135 6.75 -11.37 -12.91
N ALA A 136 5.81 -10.42 -13.04
CA ALA A 136 6.31 -9.09 -13.36
C ALA A 136 7.31 -8.78 -12.24
N ASN A 137 8.59 -8.57 -12.56
CA ASN A 137 9.69 -8.41 -11.60
C ASN A 137 9.48 -7.28 -10.57
N THR A 138 8.33 -6.60 -10.62
CA THR A 138 8.02 -5.32 -10.01
C THR A 138 6.56 -5.36 -9.53
N ALA A 139 6.35 -5.81 -8.29
CA ALA A 139 5.05 -5.73 -7.62
C ALA A 139 4.78 -4.31 -7.09
N PHE A 140 5.87 -3.58 -6.83
CA PHE A 140 5.85 -2.22 -6.31
C PHE A 140 6.54 -1.27 -7.28
N THR A 141 5.98 -0.08 -7.44
CA THR A 141 6.58 1.03 -8.18
C THR A 141 6.73 2.22 -7.25
N TYR A 142 7.77 3.02 -7.46
CA TYR A 142 8.10 4.17 -6.62
C TYR A 142 8.26 5.39 -7.50
N ASP A 143 7.44 6.42 -7.26
CA ASP A 143 7.48 7.67 -8.03
C ASP A 143 7.41 7.46 -9.56
N GLY A 144 6.67 6.42 -9.98
CA GLY A 144 6.51 6.04 -11.38
C GLY A 144 7.59 5.11 -11.94
N ALA A 145 8.67 4.85 -11.18
CA ALA A 145 9.72 3.91 -11.56
C ALA A 145 9.41 2.48 -11.10
N SER A 146 9.77 1.49 -11.91
CA SER A 146 9.55 0.05 -11.63
C SER A 146 10.70 -0.61 -10.87
N ALA A 147 11.69 0.16 -10.41
CA ALA A 147 12.88 -0.37 -9.74
C ALA A 147 12.85 -0.04 -8.26
N SER A 148 13.78 -0.62 -7.50
CA SER A 148 14.01 -0.24 -6.11
C SER A 148 14.34 1.26 -6.01
N ALA A 149 13.87 1.89 -4.94
CA ALA A 149 14.11 3.31 -4.66
C ALA A 149 14.82 3.48 -3.31
N THR A 150 15.46 4.64 -3.12
CA THR A 150 15.99 5.02 -1.81
C THR A 150 14.80 5.32 -0.88
N PRO A 151 14.59 4.57 0.22
CA PRO A 151 13.36 4.66 1.02
C PRO A 151 13.02 6.07 1.51
N ALA A 152 14.03 6.86 1.88
CA ALA A 152 13.85 8.25 2.33
C ALA A 152 13.29 9.20 1.26
N LEU A 153 13.42 8.87 -0.02
CA LEU A 153 13.00 9.73 -1.14
C LEU A 153 11.63 9.37 -1.72
N VAL A 154 11.06 8.23 -1.31
CA VAL A 154 9.79 7.71 -1.86
C VAL A 154 8.62 8.61 -1.48
N LYS A 155 7.95 9.20 -2.48
CA LYS A 155 6.74 10.01 -2.30
C LYS A 155 5.47 9.25 -2.66
N ASN A 156 5.52 8.49 -3.76
CA ASN A 156 4.41 7.71 -4.26
C ASN A 156 4.79 6.23 -4.32
N VAL A 157 3.88 5.38 -3.87
CA VAL A 157 4.00 3.92 -3.99
C VAL A 157 2.85 3.42 -4.83
N GLY A 158 3.16 2.75 -5.94
CA GLY A 158 2.22 1.98 -6.73
C GLY A 158 2.30 0.50 -6.37
N LEU A 159 1.15 -0.17 -6.33
CA LEU A 159 1.02 -1.60 -6.14
C LEU A 159 0.34 -2.18 -7.38
N THR A 160 0.96 -3.19 -7.99
CA THR A 160 0.36 -3.92 -9.12
C THR A 160 0.44 -5.41 -8.84
N PHE A 161 -0.72 -6.04 -8.67
CA PHE A 161 -0.82 -7.48 -8.47
C PHE A 161 -1.64 -8.10 -9.61
N SER A 162 -1.11 -9.16 -10.21
CA SER A 162 -1.83 -9.98 -11.18
C SER A 162 -2.11 -11.34 -10.56
N LEU A 163 -3.38 -11.68 -10.40
CA LEU A 163 -3.80 -12.91 -9.76
C LEU A 163 -3.96 -14.03 -10.78
N ASP A 164 -3.49 -15.23 -10.41
CA ASP A 164 -3.79 -16.41 -11.19
C ASP A 164 -5.05 -17.06 -10.67
N ALA A 165 -6.06 -17.08 -11.53
CA ALA A 165 -7.20 -17.97 -11.37
C ALA A 165 -7.09 -19.16 -12.33
N SER A 166 -5.87 -19.67 -12.57
CA SER A 166 -5.65 -20.81 -13.46
C SER A 166 -6.39 -22.05 -12.95
N GLN A 167 -7.20 -22.63 -13.82
CA GLN A 167 -7.77 -23.96 -13.69
C GLN A 167 -7.49 -24.73 -14.99
N ALA A 168 -7.58 -26.06 -14.96
CA ALA A 168 -7.26 -26.94 -16.08
C ALA A 168 -7.87 -26.45 -17.42
N GLY A 169 -7.03 -25.85 -18.27
CA GLY A 169 -7.40 -25.39 -19.61
C GLY A 169 -7.94 -23.96 -19.75
N ARG A 170 -8.11 -23.17 -18.67
CA ARG A 170 -8.52 -21.75 -18.76
C ARG A 170 -7.82 -20.87 -17.73
N THR A 171 -7.17 -19.82 -18.21
CA THR A 171 -6.44 -18.85 -17.40
C THR A 171 -7.17 -17.50 -17.39
N ALA A 172 -7.95 -17.21 -16.35
CA ALA A 172 -8.47 -15.86 -16.12
C ALA A 172 -7.39 -14.99 -15.47
N ILE A 173 -7.25 -13.74 -15.91
CA ILE A 173 -6.28 -12.77 -15.36
C ILE A 173 -7.05 -11.62 -14.75
N SER A 174 -6.86 -11.38 -13.46
CA SER A 174 -7.29 -10.16 -12.78
C SER A 174 -6.06 -9.35 -12.43
N THR A 175 -5.98 -8.10 -12.88
CA THR A 175 -4.90 -7.17 -12.51
C THR A 175 -5.48 -6.08 -11.64
N LEU A 176 -4.99 -6.00 -10.41
CA LEU A 176 -5.36 -5.00 -9.44
C LEU A 176 -4.23 -3.96 -9.38
N ARG A 177 -4.60 -2.68 -9.48
CA ARG A 177 -3.67 -1.56 -9.40
C ARG A 177 -4.15 -0.60 -8.33
N ALA A 178 -3.25 -0.25 -7.43
CA ALA A 178 -3.47 0.75 -6.41
C ALA A 178 -2.28 1.70 -6.36
N SER A 179 -2.50 2.93 -5.90
CA SER A 179 -1.41 3.84 -5.62
C SER A 179 -1.73 4.66 -4.38
N ALA A 180 -0.69 4.93 -3.60
CA ALA A 180 -0.75 5.79 -2.43
C ALA A 180 0.32 6.87 -2.58
N ALA A 181 -0.13 8.13 -2.60
CA ALA A 181 0.74 9.25 -2.34
C ALA A 181 0.87 9.39 -0.83
N ARG A 182 2.09 9.36 -0.31
CA ARG A 182 2.35 9.71 1.09
C ARG A 182 2.05 11.19 1.23
N ARG A 183 1.27 11.58 2.24
CA ARG A 183 1.26 12.99 2.66
C ARG A 183 2.70 13.30 3.07
N SER A 184 3.35 14.20 2.34
CA SER A 184 4.78 14.56 2.47
C SER A 184 5.27 14.36 3.91
N ALA A 185 5.93 13.23 4.15
CA ALA A 185 6.66 13.00 5.40
C ALA A 185 7.98 13.80 5.41
N GLY A 186 8.29 14.52 4.34
CA GLY A 186 9.57 15.20 4.14
C GLY A 186 9.58 16.66 4.56
N THR A 187 8.43 17.31 4.69
CA THR A 187 8.38 18.70 5.16
C THR A 187 7.94 18.70 6.60
N LEU A 188 8.92 18.74 7.51
CA LEU A 188 8.69 19.12 8.89
C LEU A 188 7.87 20.42 8.90
N PRO A 189 6.88 20.59 9.79
CA PRO A 189 6.06 21.79 9.91
C PRO A 189 6.85 22.93 10.58
N VAL A 190 8.08 23.15 10.12
CA VAL A 190 8.96 24.25 10.52
C VAL A 190 9.13 25.18 9.32
N GLY A 191 9.02 26.48 9.56
CA GLY A 191 9.14 27.52 8.54
C GLY A 191 10.09 28.64 8.99
N PRO A 192 10.26 29.68 8.14
CA PRO A 192 11.11 30.83 8.45
C PRO A 192 10.74 31.59 9.73
N GLY A 193 9.48 31.48 10.18
CA GLY A 193 9.01 32.06 11.43
C GLY A 193 9.59 31.38 12.68
N ASP A 194 9.95 30.09 12.59
CA ASP A 194 10.44 29.31 13.73
C ASP A 194 11.91 29.56 14.05
N ILE A 195 12.67 30.22 13.15
CA ILE A 195 14.01 30.69 13.46
C ILE A 195 13.88 32.06 14.11
N VAL A 196 14.06 32.15 15.43
CA VAL A 196 13.99 33.42 16.17
C VAL A 196 15.40 33.94 16.43
N PRO A 197 15.84 35.03 15.76
CA PRO A 197 17.08 35.70 16.09
C PRO A 197 16.89 36.59 17.33
N VAL A 198 17.85 36.54 18.26
CA VAL A 198 17.96 37.47 19.38
C VAL A 198 19.29 38.20 19.26
N CYS A 199 19.24 39.49 18.91
CA CYS A 199 20.44 40.32 18.78
C CYS A 199 21.01 40.70 20.16
N ASN A 200 22.33 40.58 20.31
CA ASN A 200 23.10 40.96 21.49
C ASN A 200 24.45 41.58 21.08
N ALA A 201 25.23 42.07 22.04
CA ALA A 201 26.52 42.71 21.77
C ALA A 201 27.58 41.80 21.10
N SER A 202 27.36 40.48 21.07
CA SER A 202 28.20 39.49 20.40
C SER A 202 27.64 39.05 19.03
N GLY A 203 26.55 39.66 18.54
CA GLY A 203 25.86 39.33 17.29
C GLY A 203 24.47 38.73 17.50
N ALA A 204 24.03 37.84 16.59
CA ALA A 204 22.70 37.23 16.67
C ALA A 204 22.75 35.82 17.29
N LEU A 205 21.99 35.57 18.35
CA LEU A 205 21.69 34.22 18.81
C LEU A 205 20.47 33.69 18.05
N LEU A 206 20.69 32.76 17.14
CA LEU A 206 19.63 32.05 16.43
C LEU A 206 19.13 30.92 17.31
N THR A 207 17.82 30.83 17.50
CA THR A 207 17.18 29.69 18.18
C THR A 207 16.04 29.17 17.32
N LEU A 208 15.98 27.86 17.09
CA LEU A 208 14.77 27.25 16.52
C LEU A 208 13.70 27.13 17.61
N SER A 209 12.67 27.97 17.56
CA SER A 209 11.46 27.87 18.38
C SER A 209 10.34 27.25 17.56
N VAL A 210 10.15 25.95 17.73
CA VAL A 210 8.99 25.26 17.14
C VAL A 210 7.81 25.41 18.09
N SER A 211 6.60 25.60 17.55
CA SER A 211 5.39 25.68 18.40
C SER A 211 5.31 24.45 19.32
N ALA A 212 4.86 24.63 20.56
CA ALA A 212 4.81 23.54 21.54
C ALA A 212 3.89 22.38 21.10
N ALA A 213 2.85 22.70 20.30
CA ALA A 213 1.95 21.71 19.71
C ALA A 213 2.67 20.82 18.69
N ASP A 214 3.58 21.39 17.89
CA ASP A 214 4.33 20.66 16.88
C ASP A 214 5.53 19.92 17.49
N ALA A 215 6.21 20.52 18.47
CA ALA A 215 7.41 19.96 19.09
C ALA A 215 7.21 18.55 19.70
N ALA A 216 6.05 18.28 20.31
CA ALA A 216 5.74 16.98 20.88
C ALA A 216 5.62 15.87 19.82
N SER A 217 5.19 16.22 18.61
CA SER A 217 5.01 15.29 17.50
C SER A 217 6.27 15.04 16.67
N LEU A 218 7.24 15.96 16.72
CA LEU A 218 8.45 15.91 15.89
C LEU A 218 9.61 15.17 16.56
N GLY A 219 9.56 15.00 17.89
CA GLY A 219 10.66 14.41 18.65
C GLY A 219 11.89 15.34 18.70
N PRO A 220 13.06 14.83 19.12
CA PRO A 220 14.27 15.64 19.15
C PRO A 220 14.66 16.07 17.74
N LEU A 221 14.96 17.37 17.60
CA LEU A 221 15.37 18.00 16.36
C LEU A 221 16.87 18.29 16.40
N THR A 222 17.56 17.94 15.31
CA THR A 222 18.95 18.35 15.06
C THR A 222 18.92 19.49 14.05
N VAL A 223 19.63 20.58 14.34
CA VAL A 223 19.70 21.73 13.44
C VAL A 223 21.15 22.00 13.08
N THR A 224 21.40 22.21 11.79
CA THR A 224 22.68 22.72 11.29
C THR A 224 22.43 24.03 10.54
N TYR A 225 23.26 25.03 10.78
CA TYR A 225 23.17 26.32 10.09
C TYR A 225 24.35 26.51 9.14
N ALA A 226 24.06 27.01 7.95
CA ALA A 226 25.03 27.40 6.94
C ALA A 226 24.62 28.75 6.32
N THR A 227 25.53 29.38 5.59
CA THR A 227 25.17 30.49 4.70
C THR A 227 24.40 29.97 3.48
N SER A 228 23.78 30.88 2.71
CA SER A 228 23.19 30.54 1.40
C SER A 228 24.19 29.91 0.42
N GLY A 229 25.49 30.11 0.61
CA GLY A 229 26.58 29.47 -0.13
C GLY A 229 27.03 28.11 0.41
N GLY A 230 26.37 27.57 1.44
CA GLY A 230 26.69 26.27 2.04
C GLY A 230 27.88 26.30 3.01
N VAL A 231 28.38 27.48 3.39
CA VAL A 231 29.46 27.61 4.38
C VAL A 231 28.88 27.42 5.78
N SER A 232 29.41 26.46 6.55
CA SER A 232 28.98 26.25 7.94
C SER A 232 29.18 27.51 8.78
N LEU A 233 28.16 27.88 9.56
CA LEU A 233 28.19 29.05 10.46
C LEU A 233 28.72 28.73 11.86
N GLY A 234 29.13 27.48 12.12
CA GLY A 234 29.66 27.03 13.41
C GLY A 234 29.01 25.75 13.91
N THR A 235 29.37 25.36 15.13
CA THR A 235 28.80 24.19 15.80
C THR A 235 27.58 24.62 16.61
N THR A 236 26.44 23.97 16.39
CA THR A 236 25.21 24.24 17.15
C THR A 236 25.30 23.68 18.56
N THR A 237 24.71 24.39 19.53
CA THR A 237 24.51 23.87 20.89
C THR A 237 23.02 23.54 21.05
N GLY A 238 22.64 22.30 20.74
CA GLY A 238 21.23 21.92 20.63
C GLY A 238 20.58 22.54 19.40
N THR A 239 19.61 23.44 19.61
CA THR A 239 18.87 24.13 18.53
C THR A 239 19.26 25.60 18.38
N SER A 240 20.37 26.03 18.99
CA SER A 240 20.86 27.41 18.93
C SER A 240 22.26 27.56 18.35
N LEU A 241 22.52 28.73 17.76
CA LEU A 241 23.82 29.15 17.22
C LEU A 241 24.01 30.66 17.37
N GLN A 242 25.19 31.09 17.84
CA GLN A 242 25.60 32.49 17.80
C GLN A 242 26.31 32.78 16.47
N ILE A 243 25.84 33.80 15.75
CA ILE A 243 26.52 34.36 14.57
C ILE A 243 27.00 35.79 14.85
N ALA A 244 28.02 36.25 14.11
CA ALA A 244 28.54 37.61 14.24
C ALA A 244 27.48 38.67 13.85
N ALA A 245 27.66 39.89 14.32
CA ALA A 245 26.80 41.03 13.96
C ALA A 245 26.87 41.35 12.45
N GLY A 246 25.81 41.98 11.93
CA GLY A 246 25.65 42.31 10.51
C GLY A 246 24.52 41.53 9.82
N ILE A 247 24.44 41.68 8.50
CA ILE A 247 23.44 41.03 7.65
C ILE A 247 23.97 39.68 7.17
N THR A 248 23.33 38.59 7.55
CA THR A 248 23.69 37.24 7.14
C THR A 248 22.47 36.47 6.65
N SER A 249 22.53 35.93 5.43
CA SER A 249 21.55 34.96 4.93
C SER A 249 21.87 33.58 5.49
N VAL A 250 20.99 33.09 6.37
CA VAL A 250 21.15 31.82 7.08
C VAL A 250 20.23 30.76 6.48
N VAL A 251 20.79 29.58 6.23
CA VAL A 251 20.09 28.37 5.85
C VAL A 251 20.18 27.38 7.00
N ALA A 252 19.04 27.07 7.61
CA ALA A 252 18.92 26.06 8.66
C ALA A 252 18.39 24.76 8.06
N THR A 253 19.14 23.67 8.20
CA THR A 253 18.67 22.32 7.91
C THR A 253 18.23 21.67 9.22
N VAL A 254 16.92 21.48 9.36
CA VAL A 254 16.29 20.85 10.52
C VAL A 254 16.03 19.39 10.18
N THR A 255 16.52 18.49 11.02
CA THR A 255 16.35 17.04 10.87
C THR A 255 15.68 16.47 12.12
N ASN A 256 14.58 15.74 11.97
CA ASN A 256 13.98 15.04 13.11
C ASN A 256 14.62 13.68 13.37
N ALA A 257 14.24 13.03 14.48
CA ALA A 257 14.72 11.69 14.83
C ALA A 257 14.43 10.60 13.77
N LEU A 258 13.48 10.85 12.85
CA LEU A 258 13.11 9.95 11.76
C LEU A 258 13.90 10.25 10.46
N GLY A 259 14.82 11.22 10.48
CA GLY A 259 15.63 11.61 9.33
C GLY A 259 14.90 12.49 8.30
N ALA A 260 13.69 12.96 8.60
CA ALA A 260 13.00 13.93 7.76
C ALA A 260 13.71 15.28 7.89
N THR A 261 14.10 15.86 6.76
CA THR A 261 14.85 17.12 6.69
C THR A 261 14.00 18.23 6.09
N ASN A 262 13.96 19.39 6.74
CA ASN A 262 13.44 20.61 6.15
C ASN A 262 14.52 21.69 6.13
N THR A 263 14.60 22.45 5.03
CA THR A 263 15.58 23.53 4.87
C THR A 263 14.86 24.85 4.87
N ILE A 264 15.25 25.71 5.80
CA ILE A 264 14.64 27.03 6.02
C ILE A 264 15.70 28.08 5.72
N SER A 265 15.39 29.05 4.87
CA SER A 265 16.24 30.21 4.63
C SER A 265 15.66 31.43 5.35
N LYS A 266 16.51 32.20 6.03
CA LYS A 266 16.14 33.45 6.71
C LYS A 266 17.30 34.44 6.66
N ASP A 267 16.99 35.68 6.29
CA ASP A 267 17.93 36.79 6.45
C ASP A 267 17.86 37.30 7.88
N VAL A 268 19.02 37.44 8.51
CA VAL A 268 19.18 37.92 9.88
C VAL A 268 20.02 39.18 9.85
N GLU A 269 19.51 40.23 10.49
CA GLU A 269 20.15 41.54 10.61
C GLU A 269 20.19 41.92 12.09
N CYS A 270 21.38 42.19 12.60
CA CYS A 270 21.62 42.68 13.95
C CYS A 270 22.66 43.81 13.92
N ASP A 271 22.30 44.92 14.56
CA ASP A 271 23.16 46.10 14.78
C ASP A 271 24.16 45.91 15.92
#